data_AF-A0A0B7MMG7-F1
#
_entry.id   AF-A0A0B7MMG7-F1
#
_cell.length_a   1.000
_cell.length_b   1.000
_cell.length_c   1.000
_cell.angle_alpha   90.00
_cell.angle_beta   90.00
_cell.angle_gamma   90.00
#
_symmetry.space_group_name_H-M   'P 1'
#
loop_
_entity.id
_entity.type
_entity.pdbx_description
1 polymer ?
#
loop_
_entity_poly.entity_id
_entity_poly.type
_entity_poly.pdbx_seq_one_letter_code
_entity_poly.pdbx_strand_id
1 'polypeptide(L)'
;MEDQCLYTLKALGAFDYAAANKLILKIGKFLRSRWFVMRKDASVEAVYANIASELPKEILNIVSAVSLTNQDKNSIIIIMDALTKFCNIRRDMINLYQSILAQSVKGEFDEILVEMESIQKKTIELHLQKDLSLLGLGLEKEINILTCVVRARTAITNYAFQDACIALYQTKQDLSDWKRLCQEQDYPEKSSSRPDEIKEISTWRFPLFGQSESKIHHKLGDIWPNTIRWHARVLGNLTAKMTLFFNNILLEKESVVSEEDPEKSLWKGLRIDYYEQKFGAFSVSLVYEVTADTPFYPQGYVCPDTTYEPPQGIHSFPFIYSHPKDPPNKHLPNIISIIQGSKHKLNDPKAGPVHFFDSTIGSTYYLMRIDKHAVMVIIYLDKHSHREPTTMEFLTNIVTSLRGSTVIEELITID
;
A
#
# COMPACT_ATOMS: atom_id res chain seq x y z
N MET A 1 0.01 -31.77 23.63
CA MET A 1 0.61 -30.46 23.97
C MET A 1 1.36 -29.94 22.77
N GLU A 2 2.25 -30.74 22.20
CA GLU A 2 2.95 -30.49 20.94
C GLU A 2 1.99 -30.08 19.81
N ASP A 3 0.90 -30.85 19.57
CA ASP A 3 -0.12 -30.52 18.57
C ASP A 3 -0.76 -29.15 18.78
N GLN A 4 -0.98 -28.75 20.04
CA GLN A 4 -1.69 -27.51 20.38
C GLN A 4 -0.80 -26.28 20.21
N CYS A 5 0.48 -26.40 20.57
CA CYS A 5 1.51 -25.42 20.24
C CYS A 5 1.69 -25.31 18.73
N LEU A 6 1.73 -26.43 18.02
CA LEU A 6 1.83 -26.47 16.56
C LEU A 6 0.62 -25.80 15.89
N TYR A 7 -0.61 -26.11 16.31
CA TYR A 7 -1.81 -25.44 15.79
C TYR A 7 -1.80 -23.94 16.10
N THR A 8 -1.31 -23.53 17.27
CA THR A 8 -1.16 -22.11 17.61
C THR A 8 -0.16 -21.43 16.71
N LEU A 9 1.00 -22.04 16.46
CA LEU A 9 2.01 -21.51 15.55
C LEU A 9 1.52 -21.48 14.10
N LYS A 10 0.72 -22.48 13.67
CA LYS A 10 0.07 -22.49 12.36
C LYS A 10 -0.96 -21.36 12.23
N ALA A 11 -1.81 -21.15 13.25
CA ALA A 11 -2.78 -20.05 13.25
C ALA A 11 -2.09 -18.68 13.30
N LEU A 12 -1.02 -18.52 14.09
CA LEU A 12 -0.19 -17.30 14.12
C LEU A 12 0.53 -17.07 12.78
N GLY A 13 1.11 -18.11 12.18
CA GLY A 13 1.77 -18.03 10.87
C GLY A 13 0.78 -17.80 9.72
N ALA A 14 -0.48 -18.16 9.91
CA ALA A 14 -1.58 -17.77 9.03
C ALA A 14 -2.14 -16.38 9.34
N PHE A 15 -1.58 -15.65 10.31
CA PHE A 15 -2.05 -14.34 10.79
C PHE A 15 -3.53 -14.36 11.23
N ASP A 16 -4.05 -15.54 11.59
CA ASP A 16 -5.36 -15.75 12.16
C ASP A 16 -5.28 -15.53 13.67
N TYR A 17 -5.10 -14.27 14.06
CA TYR A 17 -4.95 -13.88 15.47
C TYR A 17 -6.17 -14.28 16.31
N ALA A 18 -7.35 -14.38 15.71
CA ALA A 18 -8.56 -14.83 16.39
C ALA A 18 -8.50 -16.32 16.73
N ALA A 19 -8.11 -17.18 15.78
CA ALA A 19 -7.88 -18.60 16.04
C ALA A 19 -6.68 -18.82 16.96
N ALA A 20 -5.58 -18.09 16.75
CA ALA A 20 -4.40 -18.14 17.60
C ALA A 20 -4.74 -17.78 19.04
N ASN A 21 -5.53 -16.72 19.31
CA ASN A 21 -5.95 -16.37 20.67
C ASN A 21 -6.81 -17.47 21.31
N LYS A 22 -7.74 -18.08 20.56
CA LYS A 22 -8.55 -19.20 21.06
C LYS A 22 -7.69 -20.42 21.39
N LEU A 23 -6.68 -20.70 20.56
CA LEU A 23 -5.72 -21.79 20.74
C LEU A 23 -4.74 -21.52 21.90
N ILE A 24 -4.25 -20.29 22.03
CA ILE A 24 -3.38 -19.82 23.12
C ILE A 24 -4.07 -19.92 24.47
N LEU A 25 -5.36 -19.59 24.58
CA LEU A 25 -6.11 -19.76 25.84
C LEU A 25 -6.13 -21.23 26.31
N LYS A 26 -6.01 -22.19 25.36
CA LYS A 26 -5.89 -23.62 25.68
C LYS A 26 -4.46 -23.98 26.13
N ILE A 27 -3.44 -23.29 25.63
CA ILE A 27 -2.02 -23.42 26.06
C ILE A 27 -1.74 -22.68 27.39
N GLY A 28 -2.38 -21.54 27.64
CA GLY A 28 -2.18 -20.70 28.82
C GLY A 28 -2.54 -21.36 30.16
N LYS A 29 -3.19 -22.53 30.13
CA LYS A 29 -3.31 -23.40 31.31
C LYS A 29 -1.98 -24.06 31.72
N PHE A 30 -0.97 -24.08 30.84
CA PHE A 30 0.35 -24.71 31.04
C PHE A 30 1.49 -23.71 31.25
N LEU A 31 1.50 -22.59 30.53
CA LEU A 31 2.44 -21.50 30.80
C LEU A 31 1.93 -20.70 32.00
N ARG A 32 2.66 -20.72 33.13
CA ARG A 32 2.27 -19.98 34.34
C ARG A 32 1.82 -18.56 33.99
N SER A 33 0.76 -18.12 34.66
CA SER A 33 -0.03 -16.89 34.52
C SER A 33 0.71 -15.54 34.48
N ARG A 34 2.04 -15.51 34.35
CA ARG A 34 2.86 -14.29 34.35
C ARG A 34 3.01 -13.62 32.98
N TRP A 35 2.76 -14.34 31.88
CA TRP A 35 3.04 -13.84 30.53
C TRP A 35 1.91 -12.96 29.96
N PHE A 36 0.70 -13.07 30.52
CA PHE A 36 -0.52 -12.56 29.88
C PHE A 36 -1.34 -11.61 30.76
N VAL A 37 -0.75 -11.00 31.80
CA VAL A 37 -1.34 -9.79 32.41
C VAL A 37 -1.04 -8.60 31.49
N MET A 38 -1.49 -8.71 30.24
CA MET A 38 -1.55 -7.60 29.30
C MET A 38 -2.75 -6.76 29.70
N ARG A 39 -2.55 -5.46 29.93
CA ARG A 39 -3.68 -4.55 30.06
C ARG A 39 -4.43 -4.56 28.73
N LYS A 40 -5.76 -4.52 28.81
CA LYS A 40 -6.65 -4.50 27.63
C LYS A 40 -6.32 -3.35 26.65
N ASP A 41 -5.61 -2.32 27.13
CA ASP A 41 -5.29 -1.08 26.42
C ASP A 41 -3.79 -0.93 26.08
N ALA A 42 -2.98 -1.99 26.18
CA ALA A 42 -1.57 -1.92 25.80
C ALA A 42 -1.43 -1.89 24.26
N SER A 43 -0.60 -1.00 23.72
CA SER A 43 -0.31 -0.97 22.28
C SER A 43 0.40 -2.26 21.85
N VAL A 44 0.20 -2.70 20.61
CA VAL A 44 0.85 -3.91 20.06
C VAL A 44 2.38 -3.81 20.12
N GLU A 45 2.94 -2.62 19.92
CA GLU A 45 4.37 -2.38 20.11
C GLU A 45 4.84 -2.70 21.54
N ALA A 46 4.09 -2.26 22.55
CA ALA A 46 4.41 -2.53 23.96
C ALA A 46 4.30 -4.03 24.28
N VAL A 47 3.37 -4.75 23.64
CA VAL A 47 3.26 -6.21 23.75
C VAL A 47 4.55 -6.87 23.24
N TYR A 48 4.99 -6.55 22.02
CA TYR A 48 6.23 -7.11 21.46
C TYR A 48 7.47 -6.73 22.27
N ALA A 49 7.55 -5.48 22.77
CA ALA A 49 8.66 -5.03 23.61
C ALA A 49 8.74 -5.82 24.92
N ASN A 50 7.60 -6.02 25.59
CA ASN A 50 7.53 -6.80 26.82
C ASN A 50 7.96 -8.25 26.57
N ILE A 51 7.43 -8.90 25.53
CA ILE A 51 7.78 -10.29 25.19
C ILE A 51 9.27 -10.42 24.88
N ALA A 52 9.83 -9.51 24.08
CA ALA A 52 11.26 -9.48 23.76
C ALA A 52 12.16 -9.29 24.99
N SER A 53 11.65 -8.64 26.04
CA SER A 53 12.40 -8.42 27.29
C SER A 53 12.29 -9.57 28.30
N GLU A 54 11.19 -10.31 28.30
CA GLU A 54 10.92 -11.39 29.26
C GLU A 54 11.44 -12.75 28.79
N LEU A 55 11.38 -13.03 27.48
CA LEU A 55 11.85 -14.29 26.90
C LEU A 55 13.31 -14.63 27.27
N PRO A 56 14.28 -13.70 27.20
CA PRO A 56 15.66 -13.96 27.62
C PRO A 56 15.79 -14.37 29.10
N LYS A 57 14.94 -13.81 29.98
CA LYS A 57 14.94 -14.15 31.41
C LYS A 57 14.43 -15.57 31.64
N GLU A 58 13.40 -15.98 30.89
CA GLU A 58 12.87 -17.33 30.98
C GLU A 58 13.83 -18.36 30.37
N ILE A 59 14.58 -18.02 29.32
CA ILE A 59 15.65 -18.89 28.80
C ILE A 59 16.63 -19.28 29.91
N LEU A 60 17.04 -18.32 30.76
CA LEU A 60 17.91 -18.59 31.91
C LEU A 60 17.26 -19.55 32.93
N ASN A 61 15.96 -19.41 33.17
CA ASN A 61 15.21 -20.30 34.05
C ASN A 61 15.19 -21.74 33.51
N ILE A 62 14.98 -21.92 32.20
CA ILE A 62 14.92 -23.24 31.55
C ILE A 62 16.29 -23.92 31.56
N VAL A 63 17.37 -23.17 31.33
CA VAL A 63 18.74 -23.69 31.45
C VAL A 63 18.96 -24.28 32.84
N SER A 64 18.46 -23.62 33.89
CA SER A 64 18.59 -24.06 35.28
C SER A 64 17.62 -25.18 35.72
N ALA A 65 16.60 -25.50 34.91
CA ALA A 65 15.54 -26.44 35.30
C ALA A 65 16.01 -27.90 35.26
N VAL A 66 15.96 -28.61 36.39
CA VAL A 66 16.45 -30.02 36.48
C VAL A 66 15.46 -31.03 35.87
N SER A 67 14.18 -30.65 35.69
CA SER A 67 13.08 -31.54 35.30
C SER A 67 12.96 -31.85 33.80
N LEU A 68 13.76 -31.21 32.93
CA LEU A 68 13.69 -31.35 31.47
C LEU A 68 14.92 -32.10 30.94
N THR A 69 14.74 -32.91 29.89
CA THR A 69 15.87 -33.54 29.20
C THR A 69 16.72 -32.47 28.49
N ASN A 70 18.01 -32.73 28.28
CA ASN A 70 18.90 -31.78 27.59
C ASN A 70 18.47 -31.49 26.15
N GLN A 71 17.85 -32.47 25.48
CA GLN A 71 17.34 -32.29 24.11
C GLN A 71 16.12 -31.37 24.08
N ASP A 72 15.16 -31.56 24.99
CA ASP A 72 13.97 -30.70 25.08
C ASP A 72 14.34 -29.26 25.46
N LYS A 73 15.30 -29.09 26.38
CA LYS A 73 15.82 -27.76 26.74
C LYS A 73 16.37 -27.03 25.53
N ASN A 74 17.21 -27.68 24.73
CA ASN A 74 17.83 -27.06 23.57
C ASN A 74 16.78 -26.62 22.54
N SER A 75 15.79 -27.47 22.25
CA SER A 75 14.70 -27.11 21.33
C SER A 75 13.88 -25.91 21.82
N ILE A 76 13.53 -25.87 23.11
CA ILE A 76 12.76 -24.75 23.68
C ILE A 76 13.57 -23.46 23.66
N ILE A 77 14.86 -23.52 24.01
CA ILE A 77 15.76 -22.35 24.00
C ILE A 77 15.87 -21.77 22.59
N ILE A 78 16.04 -22.61 21.55
CA ILE A 78 16.09 -22.18 20.15
C ILE A 78 14.81 -21.43 19.77
N ILE A 79 13.64 -21.99 20.08
CA ILE A 79 12.35 -21.37 19.76
C ILE A 79 12.18 -20.04 20.50
N MET A 80 12.55 -19.96 21.78
CA MET A 80 12.41 -18.73 22.57
C MET A 80 13.36 -17.62 22.12
N ASP A 81 14.58 -17.97 21.73
CA ASP A 81 15.54 -17.03 21.15
C ASP A 81 15.03 -16.51 19.79
N ALA A 82 14.52 -17.41 18.94
CA ALA A 82 13.91 -17.06 17.67
C ALA A 82 12.66 -16.17 17.85
N LEU A 83 11.81 -16.44 18.84
CA LEU A 83 10.66 -15.58 19.18
C LEU A 83 11.09 -14.20 19.66
N THR A 84 12.20 -14.10 20.41
CA THR A 84 12.76 -12.82 20.84
C THR A 84 13.18 -11.99 19.63
N LYS A 85 13.91 -12.62 18.69
CA LYS A 85 14.33 -12.00 17.42
C LYS A 85 13.13 -11.57 16.59
N PHE A 86 12.12 -12.43 16.44
CA PHE A 86 10.85 -12.12 15.76
C PHE A 86 10.16 -10.89 16.34
N CYS A 87 10.04 -10.80 17.68
CA CYS A 87 9.40 -9.66 18.34
C CYS A 87 10.17 -8.35 18.08
N ASN A 88 11.51 -8.40 18.01
CA ASN A 88 12.30 -7.23 17.67
C ASN A 88 12.07 -6.78 16.21
N ILE A 89 12.03 -7.71 15.24
CA ILE A 89 11.70 -7.35 13.85
C ILE A 89 10.28 -6.78 13.74
N ARG A 90 9.30 -7.34 14.45
CA ARG A 90 7.94 -6.79 14.47
C ARG A 90 7.88 -5.36 15.01
N ARG A 91 8.72 -5.01 15.99
CA ARG A 91 8.83 -3.62 16.47
C ARG A 91 9.42 -2.70 15.42
N ASP A 92 10.49 -3.13 14.76
CA ASP A 92 11.09 -2.38 13.64
C ASP A 92 10.03 -2.13 12.54
N MET A 93 9.22 -3.15 12.23
CA MET A 93 8.11 -3.07 11.29
C MET A 93 7.01 -2.07 11.69
N ILE A 94 6.63 -2.00 12.98
CA ILE A 94 5.61 -1.05 13.46
C ILE A 94 6.10 0.40 13.25
N ASN A 95 7.37 0.68 13.57
CA ASN A 95 7.96 1.99 13.36
C ASN A 95 7.99 2.36 11.87
N LEU A 96 8.29 1.38 11.03
CA LEU A 96 8.28 1.55 9.58
C LEU A 96 6.87 1.87 9.06
N TYR A 97 5.83 1.17 9.53
CA TYR A 97 4.44 1.45 9.19
C TYR A 97 4.01 2.88 9.57
N GLN A 98 4.42 3.35 10.75
CA GLN A 98 4.18 4.73 11.17
C GLN A 98 4.90 5.74 10.26
N SER A 99 6.13 5.44 9.85
CA SER A 99 6.92 6.27 8.94
C SER A 99 6.29 6.35 7.54
N ILE A 100 5.77 5.23 7.01
CA ILE A 100 5.02 5.18 5.76
C ILE A 100 3.78 6.08 5.83
N LEU A 101 3.04 6.05 6.94
CA LEU A 101 1.89 6.92 7.10
C LEU A 101 2.30 8.39 7.12
N ALA A 102 3.33 8.74 7.88
CA ALA A 102 3.82 10.11 7.99
C ALA A 102 4.25 10.69 6.63
N GLN A 103 4.83 9.85 5.77
CA GLN A 103 5.28 10.24 4.43
C GLN A 103 4.23 10.04 3.32
N SER A 104 3.10 9.39 3.61
CA SER A 104 2.04 9.06 2.63
C SER A 104 1.60 10.24 1.78
N VAL A 105 1.60 11.43 2.39
CA VAL A 105 1.11 12.66 1.80
C VAL A 105 2.19 13.43 1.04
N LYS A 106 3.46 13.32 1.45
CA LYS A 106 4.59 13.98 0.78
C LYS A 106 5.09 13.18 -0.42
N GLY A 107 4.94 11.86 -0.39
CA GLY A 107 5.40 10.98 -1.47
C GLY A 107 6.90 10.68 -1.43
N GLU A 108 7.57 10.95 -0.30
CA GLU A 108 9.01 10.75 -0.12
C GLU A 108 9.26 9.44 0.62
N PHE A 109 9.72 8.41 -0.10
CA PHE A 109 9.89 7.05 0.45
C PHE A 109 11.32 6.50 0.35
N ASP A 110 12.29 7.29 -0.13
CA ASP A 110 13.65 6.79 -0.37
C ASP A 110 14.34 6.33 0.93
N GLU A 111 14.25 7.13 1.99
CA GLU A 111 14.79 6.75 3.31
C GLU A 111 14.07 5.53 3.90
N ILE A 112 12.76 5.43 3.69
CA ILE A 112 11.94 4.28 4.12
C ILE A 112 12.37 3.01 3.38
N LEU A 113 12.71 3.11 2.09
CA LEU A 113 13.21 1.98 1.32
C LEU A 113 14.58 1.51 1.83
N VAL A 114 15.47 2.42 2.20
CA VAL A 114 16.77 2.07 2.83
C VAL A 114 16.56 1.34 4.16
N GLU A 115 15.63 1.82 4.99
CA GLU A 115 15.28 1.15 6.25
C GLU A 115 14.67 -0.24 6.00
N MET A 116 13.77 -0.37 5.02
CA MET A 116 13.20 -1.66 4.59
C MET A 116 14.27 -2.67 4.19
N GLU A 117 15.24 -2.26 3.38
CA GLU A 117 16.32 -3.14 2.92
C GLU A 117 17.20 -3.59 4.08
N SER A 118 17.44 -2.73 5.06
CA SER A 118 18.14 -3.07 6.30
C SER A 118 17.37 -4.13 7.11
N ILE A 119 16.07 -3.95 7.31
CA ILE A 119 15.20 -4.90 8.03
C ILE A 119 15.11 -6.24 7.27
N GLN A 120 15.00 -6.20 5.94
CA GLN A 120 14.96 -7.39 5.10
C GLN A 120 16.25 -8.19 5.22
N LYS A 121 17.41 -7.52 5.12
CA LYS A 121 18.73 -8.16 5.30
C LYS A 121 18.87 -8.79 6.69
N LYS A 122 18.53 -8.04 7.74
CA LYS A 122 18.53 -8.52 9.13
C LYS A 122 17.64 -9.76 9.29
N THR A 123 16.46 -9.79 8.65
CA THR A 123 15.53 -10.93 8.73
C THR A 123 16.09 -12.18 8.06
N ILE A 124 16.72 -12.03 6.89
CA ILE A 124 17.39 -13.13 6.17
C ILE A 124 18.51 -13.75 7.01
N GLU A 125 19.35 -12.92 7.64
CA GLU A 125 20.47 -13.36 8.50
C GLU A 125 20.01 -14.11 9.75
N LEU A 126 18.80 -13.83 10.25
CA LEU A 126 18.25 -14.48 11.45
C LEU A 126 17.65 -15.86 11.18
N HIS A 127 17.42 -16.22 9.90
CA HIS A 127 16.85 -17.51 9.48
C HIS A 127 15.57 -17.93 10.24
N LEU A 128 14.70 -16.97 10.54
CA LEU A 128 13.50 -17.18 11.38
C LEU A 128 12.53 -18.21 10.80
N GLN A 129 12.46 -18.37 9.48
CA GLN A 129 11.67 -19.44 8.87
C GLN A 129 12.10 -20.84 9.37
N LYS A 130 13.40 -21.07 9.57
CA LYS A 130 13.89 -22.36 10.04
C LYS A 130 13.43 -22.67 11.46
N ASP A 131 13.49 -21.67 12.33
CA ASP A 131 13.27 -21.84 13.77
C ASP A 131 11.79 -21.66 14.18
N LEU A 132 11.04 -20.85 13.43
CA LEU A 132 9.62 -20.54 13.70
C LEU A 132 8.67 -21.04 12.60
N SER A 133 9.18 -21.78 11.62
CA SER A 133 8.40 -22.34 10.52
C SER A 133 7.57 -21.24 9.82
N LEU A 134 6.25 -21.43 9.75
CA LEU A 134 5.32 -20.54 9.05
C LEU A 134 5.22 -19.14 9.65
N LEU A 135 5.49 -18.99 10.95
CA LEU A 135 5.51 -17.67 11.58
C LEU A 135 6.70 -16.84 11.07
N GLY A 136 7.86 -17.47 10.90
CA GLY A 136 9.03 -16.84 10.27
C GLY A 136 8.80 -16.55 8.79
N LEU A 137 8.26 -17.53 8.05
CA LEU A 137 7.92 -17.35 6.62
C LEU A 137 6.91 -16.22 6.41
N GLY A 138 5.90 -16.11 7.28
CA GLY A 138 4.90 -15.08 7.24
C GLY A 138 5.50 -13.68 7.37
N LEU A 139 6.40 -13.49 8.32
CA LEU A 139 7.13 -12.23 8.52
C LEU A 139 7.98 -11.88 7.30
N GLU A 140 8.70 -12.85 6.74
CA GLU A 140 9.49 -12.65 5.52
C GLU A 140 8.61 -12.23 4.34
N LYS A 141 7.46 -12.91 4.15
CA LYS A 141 6.50 -12.56 3.10
C LYS A 141 5.93 -11.16 3.28
N GLU A 142 5.55 -10.79 4.49
CA GLU A 142 5.06 -9.44 4.81
C GLU A 142 6.09 -8.37 4.45
N ILE A 143 7.34 -8.51 4.91
CA ILE A 143 8.43 -7.56 4.62
C ILE A 143 8.66 -7.44 3.12
N ASN A 144 8.72 -8.58 2.41
CA ASN A 144 8.97 -8.62 0.97
C ASN A 144 7.85 -7.93 0.18
N ILE A 145 6.58 -8.24 0.50
CA ILE A 145 5.42 -7.64 -0.16
C ILE A 145 5.37 -6.14 0.12
N LEU A 146 5.58 -5.72 1.37
CA LEU A 146 5.58 -4.31 1.73
C LEU A 146 6.69 -3.55 0.99
N THR A 147 7.88 -4.13 0.88
CA THR A 147 9.00 -3.56 0.12
C THR A 147 8.62 -3.36 -1.35
N CYS A 148 7.99 -4.37 -1.97
CA CYS A 148 7.53 -4.27 -3.36
C CYS A 148 6.43 -3.21 -3.53
N VAL A 149 5.52 -3.09 -2.56
CA VAL A 149 4.47 -2.06 -2.52
C VAL A 149 5.06 -0.66 -2.47
N VAL A 150 6.04 -0.41 -1.60
CA VAL A 150 6.68 0.91 -1.51
C VAL A 150 7.52 1.20 -2.76
N ARG A 151 8.25 0.21 -3.30
CA ARG A 151 8.96 0.36 -4.59
C ARG A 151 8.01 0.73 -5.73
N ALA A 152 6.87 0.04 -5.84
CA ALA A 152 5.85 0.37 -6.83
C ALA A 152 5.33 1.81 -6.67
N ARG A 153 5.07 2.23 -5.44
CA ARG A 153 4.61 3.60 -5.14
C ARG A 153 5.65 4.66 -5.52
N THR A 154 6.92 4.44 -5.18
CA THR A 154 8.03 5.33 -5.55
C THR A 154 8.17 5.39 -7.07
N ALA A 155 8.15 4.24 -7.74
CA ALA A 155 8.27 4.18 -9.20
C ALA A 155 7.12 4.91 -9.92
N ILE A 156 5.87 4.74 -9.48
CA ILE A 156 4.72 5.49 -10.04
C ILE A 156 4.90 7.00 -9.84
N THR A 157 5.32 7.42 -8.66
CA THR A 157 5.53 8.84 -8.31
C THR A 157 6.64 9.47 -9.15
N ASN A 158 7.71 8.71 -9.42
CA ASN A 158 8.85 9.13 -10.23
C ASN A 158 8.64 8.89 -11.74
N TYR A 159 7.42 8.52 -12.16
CA TYR A 159 7.10 8.21 -13.56
C TYR A 159 7.97 7.11 -14.20
N ALA A 160 8.47 6.17 -13.40
CA ALA A 160 9.25 5.00 -13.84
C ALA A 160 8.31 3.82 -14.12
N PHE A 161 7.75 3.77 -15.32
CA PHE A 161 6.75 2.77 -15.74
C PHE A 161 7.26 1.32 -15.66
N GLN A 162 8.48 1.06 -16.12
CA GLN A 162 9.05 -0.29 -16.10
C GLN A 162 9.19 -0.81 -14.66
N ASP A 163 9.75 -0.01 -13.76
CA ASP A 163 9.94 -0.37 -12.36
C ASP A 163 8.59 -0.54 -11.65
N ALA A 164 7.62 0.32 -11.96
CA ALA A 164 6.26 0.21 -11.44
C ALA A 164 5.58 -1.10 -11.88
N CYS A 165 5.71 -1.49 -13.16
CA CYS A 165 5.21 -2.77 -13.68
C CYS A 165 5.81 -3.96 -12.92
N ILE A 166 7.14 -3.99 -12.81
CA ILE A 166 7.87 -5.10 -12.17
C ILE A 166 7.45 -5.22 -10.70
N ALA A 167 7.47 -4.10 -9.97
CA ALA A 167 7.16 -4.09 -8.54
C ALA A 167 5.69 -4.48 -8.26
N LEU A 168 4.73 -4.01 -9.06
CA LEU A 168 3.32 -4.38 -8.92
C LEU A 168 3.05 -5.84 -9.28
N TYR A 169 3.68 -6.34 -10.34
CA TYR A 169 3.59 -7.75 -10.71
C TYR A 169 4.15 -8.65 -9.60
N GLN A 170 5.33 -8.32 -9.08
CA GLN A 170 5.95 -9.06 -7.98
C GLN A 170 5.06 -9.04 -6.73
N THR A 171 4.50 -7.87 -6.37
CA THR A 171 3.55 -7.74 -5.26
C THR A 171 2.33 -8.64 -5.45
N LYS A 172 1.73 -8.67 -6.65
CA LYS A 172 0.57 -9.51 -6.97
C LYS A 172 0.90 -10.99 -6.84
N GLN A 173 2.07 -11.40 -7.32
CA GLN A 173 2.53 -12.79 -7.27
C GLN A 173 2.78 -13.22 -5.83
N ASP A 174 3.58 -12.46 -5.08
CA ASP A 174 3.92 -12.78 -3.69
C ASP A 174 2.70 -12.79 -2.77
N LEU A 175 1.75 -11.87 -2.98
CA LEU A 175 0.50 -11.83 -2.22
C LEU A 175 -0.39 -13.03 -2.54
N SER A 176 -0.46 -13.46 -3.80
CA SER A 176 -1.20 -14.67 -4.20
C SER A 176 -0.56 -15.92 -3.61
N ASP A 177 0.77 -16.02 -3.64
CA ASP A 177 1.51 -17.11 -3.03
C ASP A 177 1.31 -17.15 -1.50
N TRP A 178 1.32 -15.99 -0.83
CA TRP A 178 1.06 -15.91 0.62
C TRP A 178 -0.36 -16.34 0.96
N LYS A 179 -1.37 -15.90 0.19
CA LYS A 179 -2.76 -16.36 0.32
C LYS A 179 -2.89 -17.87 0.18
N ARG A 180 -2.25 -18.47 -0.83
CA ARG A 180 -2.24 -19.93 -1.04
C ARG A 180 -1.65 -20.65 0.18
N LEU A 181 -0.50 -20.20 0.69
CA LEU A 181 0.14 -20.79 1.87
C LEU A 181 -0.75 -20.73 3.11
N CYS A 182 -1.47 -19.62 3.31
CA CYS A 182 -2.45 -19.48 4.40
C CYS A 182 -3.65 -20.43 4.22
N GLN A 183 -4.12 -20.65 2.99
CA GLN A 183 -5.21 -21.60 2.69
C GLN A 183 -4.82 -23.05 2.94
N GLU A 184 -3.59 -23.43 2.65
CA GLU A 184 -3.07 -24.79 2.87
C GLU A 184 -2.89 -25.14 4.35
N GLN A 185 -2.91 -24.15 5.26
CA GLN A 185 -2.79 -24.42 6.69
C GLN A 185 -4.00 -25.16 7.27
N ASP A 186 -3.77 -26.22 8.03
CA ASP A 186 -4.83 -26.94 8.74
C ASP A 186 -4.66 -26.80 10.26
N TYR A 187 -5.70 -26.26 10.91
CA TYR A 187 -5.82 -26.13 12.35
C TYR A 187 -7.31 -26.13 12.78
N PRO A 188 -7.65 -26.65 13.98
CA PRO A 188 -9.04 -26.99 14.34
C PRO A 188 -10.01 -25.80 14.39
N GLU A 189 -9.48 -24.60 14.60
CA GLU A 189 -10.21 -23.34 14.73
C GLU A 189 -10.33 -22.59 13.41
N LYS A 190 -9.69 -23.09 12.34
CA LYS A 190 -9.85 -22.56 11.00
C LYS A 190 -11.30 -22.77 10.62
N SER A 191 -12.04 -21.68 10.42
CA SER A 191 -13.43 -21.76 9.96
C SER A 191 -13.45 -22.61 8.69
N SER A 192 -14.15 -23.74 8.74
CA SER A 192 -14.30 -24.68 7.64
C SER A 192 -14.85 -23.97 6.41
N SER A 193 -13.97 -23.54 5.52
CA SER A 193 -14.33 -23.00 4.23
C SER A 193 -14.61 -24.19 3.33
N ARG A 194 -15.88 -24.38 2.96
CA ARG A 194 -16.23 -25.30 1.88
C ARG A 194 -15.59 -24.77 0.58
N PRO A 195 -14.97 -25.64 -0.24
CA PRO A 195 -14.29 -25.21 -1.48
C PRO A 195 -15.21 -24.54 -2.51
N ASP A 196 -16.53 -24.73 -2.41
CA ASP A 196 -17.50 -24.39 -3.46
C ASP A 196 -17.97 -22.92 -3.48
N GLU A 197 -17.53 -22.07 -2.55
CA GLU A 197 -17.88 -20.63 -2.54
C GLU A 197 -16.77 -19.70 -3.02
N ILE A 198 -15.61 -20.24 -3.42
CA ILE A 198 -14.56 -19.49 -4.12
C ILE A 198 -14.94 -19.40 -5.60
N LYS A 199 -16.10 -18.80 -5.90
CA LYS A 199 -16.12 -17.98 -7.11
C LYS A 199 -15.30 -16.76 -6.75
N GLU A 200 -14.04 -16.75 -7.18
CA GLU A 200 -13.33 -15.50 -7.39
C GLU A 200 -14.27 -14.61 -8.18
N ILE A 201 -14.97 -13.72 -7.48
CA ILE A 201 -15.61 -12.58 -8.12
C ILE A 201 -14.42 -11.69 -8.49
N SER A 202 -13.76 -12.07 -9.58
CA SER A 202 -12.75 -11.32 -10.32
C SER A 202 -13.32 -10.02 -10.91
N THR A 203 -14.50 -9.58 -10.47
CA THR A 203 -14.94 -8.20 -10.67
C THR A 203 -14.40 -7.34 -9.53
N TRP A 204 -13.11 -7.02 -9.66
CA TRP A 204 -12.47 -5.97 -8.89
C TRP A 204 -13.07 -4.59 -9.23
N ARG A 205 -14.29 -4.32 -8.77
CA ARG A 205 -14.99 -3.05 -8.92
C ARG A 205 -14.48 -2.08 -7.85
N PHE A 206 -13.58 -1.19 -8.23
CA PHE A 206 -13.34 0.03 -7.43
C PHE A 206 -14.15 1.17 -8.06
N PRO A 207 -15.10 1.78 -7.33
CA PRO A 207 -15.69 3.02 -7.76
C PRO A 207 -14.67 4.14 -7.51
N LEU A 208 -13.92 4.53 -8.54
CA LEU A 208 -13.14 5.77 -8.56
C LEU A 208 -14.05 7.02 -8.39
N PHE A 209 -15.35 6.87 -8.60
CA PHE A 209 -16.36 7.92 -8.49
C PHE A 209 -17.52 7.41 -7.65
N GLY A 210 -17.86 8.16 -6.60
CA GLY A 210 -18.81 7.76 -5.57
C GLY A 210 -20.10 7.16 -6.11
N GLN A 211 -20.30 5.88 -5.82
CA GLN A 211 -21.62 5.40 -5.46
C GLN A 211 -21.56 5.01 -3.99
N SER A 212 -22.50 5.56 -3.22
CA SER A 212 -22.89 4.99 -1.94
C SER A 212 -23.22 3.52 -2.17
N GLU A 213 -22.35 2.62 -1.75
CA GLU A 213 -22.72 1.22 -1.62
C GLU A 213 -23.91 1.17 -0.67
N SER A 214 -25.08 0.85 -1.23
CA SER A 214 -26.21 0.39 -0.43
C SER A 214 -25.70 -0.70 0.50
N LYS A 215 -26.00 -0.55 1.79
CA LYS A 215 -25.68 -1.41 2.94
C LYS A 215 -25.92 -2.92 2.70
N ILE A 216 -25.14 -3.57 1.83
CA ILE A 216 -25.28 -4.99 1.45
C ILE A 216 -23.97 -5.77 1.65
N HIS A 217 -22.86 -5.15 2.08
CA HIS A 217 -21.60 -5.88 2.36
C HIS A 217 -21.33 -6.23 3.83
N HIS A 218 -22.32 -6.16 4.71
CA HIS A 218 -22.23 -6.81 6.02
C HIS A 218 -22.88 -8.19 5.97
N LYS A 219 -22.18 -9.22 5.44
CA LYS A 219 -22.38 -10.67 5.79
C LYS A 219 -21.60 -11.73 4.98
N LEU A 220 -20.65 -11.40 4.11
CA LEU A 220 -19.61 -12.37 3.76
C LEU A 220 -18.35 -11.98 4.54
N GLY A 221 -18.00 -12.76 5.56
CA GLY A 221 -16.77 -12.53 6.31
C GLY A 221 -15.59 -12.68 5.36
N ASP A 222 -14.88 -11.59 5.10
CA ASP A 222 -13.62 -11.62 4.37
C ASP A 222 -12.67 -12.59 5.08
N ILE A 223 -12.42 -13.74 4.45
CA ILE A 223 -11.76 -14.93 5.01
C ILE A 223 -10.26 -14.68 5.34
N TRP A 224 -9.73 -13.53 4.96
CA TRP A 224 -8.30 -13.22 5.05
C TRP A 224 -7.94 -12.39 6.30
N PRO A 225 -6.75 -12.64 6.88
CA PRO A 225 -6.15 -11.77 7.89
C PRO A 225 -6.15 -10.30 7.48
N ASN A 226 -6.29 -9.41 8.46
CA ASN A 226 -6.35 -7.96 8.23
C ASN A 226 -5.12 -7.44 7.47
N THR A 227 -3.92 -7.94 7.77
CA THR A 227 -2.68 -7.58 7.08
C THR A 227 -2.71 -7.96 5.60
N ILE A 228 -3.14 -9.17 5.25
CA ILE A 228 -3.30 -9.61 3.86
C ILE A 228 -4.36 -8.78 3.13
N ARG A 229 -5.49 -8.48 3.80
CA ARG A 229 -6.55 -7.62 3.25
C ARG A 229 -6.01 -6.22 2.94
N TRP A 230 -5.24 -5.66 3.85
CA TRP A 230 -4.62 -4.35 3.69
C TRP A 230 -3.67 -4.32 2.48
N HIS A 231 -2.74 -5.28 2.37
CA HIS A 231 -1.85 -5.37 1.21
C HIS A 231 -2.61 -5.50 -0.11
N ALA A 232 -3.72 -6.26 -0.13
CA ALA A 232 -4.58 -6.36 -1.32
C ALA A 232 -5.24 -5.03 -1.68
N ARG A 233 -5.67 -4.24 -0.68
CA ARG A 233 -6.25 -2.90 -0.90
C ARG A 233 -5.20 -1.92 -1.40
N VAL A 234 -3.99 -1.92 -0.83
CA VAL A 234 -2.89 -1.06 -1.28
C VAL A 234 -2.50 -1.41 -2.72
N LEU A 235 -2.37 -2.69 -3.05
CA LEU A 235 -2.12 -3.14 -4.42
C LEU A 235 -3.19 -2.59 -5.38
N GLY A 236 -4.47 -2.73 -5.03
CA GLY A 236 -5.58 -2.21 -5.84
C GLY A 236 -5.52 -0.68 -6.03
N ASN A 237 -5.15 0.06 -4.98
CA ASN A 237 -4.97 1.51 -5.04
C ASN A 237 -3.81 1.90 -5.97
N LEU A 238 -2.64 1.26 -5.84
CA LEU A 238 -1.48 1.54 -6.68
C LEU A 238 -1.74 1.17 -8.14
N THR A 239 -2.44 0.08 -8.42
CA THR A 239 -2.87 -0.28 -9.77
C THR A 239 -3.77 0.81 -10.38
N ALA A 240 -4.73 1.35 -9.61
CA ALA A 240 -5.57 2.45 -10.08
C ALA A 240 -4.76 3.72 -10.35
N LYS A 241 -3.81 4.08 -9.47
CA LYS A 241 -2.91 5.21 -9.65
C LYS A 241 -2.05 5.05 -10.90
N MET A 242 -1.43 3.89 -11.07
CA MET A 242 -0.62 3.53 -12.23
C MET A 242 -1.41 3.65 -13.54
N THR A 243 -2.66 3.16 -13.53
CA THR A 243 -3.55 3.24 -14.70
C THR A 243 -3.76 4.69 -15.15
N LEU A 244 -3.95 5.62 -14.21
CA LEU A 244 -4.12 7.04 -14.51
C LEU A 244 -2.81 7.69 -14.97
N PHE A 245 -1.71 7.45 -14.25
CA PHE A 245 -0.41 8.09 -14.53
C PHE A 245 0.16 7.68 -15.88
N PHE A 246 0.04 6.40 -16.22
CA PHE A 246 0.61 5.83 -17.45
C PHE A 246 -0.47 5.56 -18.50
N ASN A 247 -1.63 6.19 -18.41
CA ASN A 247 -2.77 5.93 -19.30
C ASN A 247 -2.38 5.98 -20.78
N ASN A 248 -1.58 6.96 -21.19
CA ASN A 248 -1.14 7.10 -22.58
C ASN A 248 -0.31 5.89 -23.05
N ILE A 249 0.63 5.43 -22.21
CA ILE A 249 1.48 4.26 -22.50
C ILE A 249 0.62 2.98 -22.51
N LEU A 250 -0.30 2.86 -21.55
CA LEU A 250 -1.14 1.69 -21.38
C LEU A 250 -2.14 1.53 -22.51
N LEU A 251 -2.82 2.60 -22.94
CA LEU A 251 -3.74 2.56 -24.08
C LEU A 251 -3.03 2.16 -25.38
N GLU A 252 -1.79 2.61 -25.58
CA GLU A 252 -0.98 2.21 -26.74
C GLU A 252 -0.71 0.70 -26.73
N LYS A 253 -0.43 0.11 -25.57
CA LYS A 253 -0.17 -1.33 -25.40
C LYS A 253 -1.44 -2.19 -25.26
N GLU A 254 -2.56 -1.63 -24.82
CA GLU A 254 -3.85 -2.31 -24.67
C GLU A 254 -4.36 -2.82 -26.02
N SER A 255 -4.15 -2.04 -27.09
CA SER A 255 -4.44 -2.46 -28.46
C SER A 255 -3.77 -3.79 -28.87
N VAL A 256 -2.72 -4.21 -28.15
CA VAL A 256 -1.92 -5.41 -28.43
C VAL A 256 -2.24 -6.58 -27.49
N VAL A 257 -2.59 -6.32 -26.21
CA VAL A 257 -2.71 -7.36 -25.17
C VAL A 257 -4.17 -7.79 -24.89
N SER A 258 -5.15 -6.90 -25.10
CA SER A 258 -6.55 -7.17 -24.76
C SER A 258 -7.22 -8.25 -25.63
N GLU A 259 -6.62 -8.64 -26.76
CA GLU A 259 -7.16 -9.67 -27.64
C GLU A 259 -6.88 -11.11 -27.15
N GLU A 260 -5.83 -11.31 -26.34
CA GLU A 260 -5.33 -12.67 -26.05
C GLU A 260 -5.67 -13.19 -24.64
N ASP A 261 -5.71 -12.36 -23.58
CA ASP A 261 -5.97 -12.83 -22.20
C ASP A 261 -6.40 -11.71 -21.21
N PRO A 262 -7.71 -11.56 -20.92
CA PRO A 262 -8.22 -10.52 -20.02
C PRO A 262 -7.75 -10.62 -18.55
N GLU A 263 -7.40 -11.82 -18.05
CA GLU A 263 -7.04 -12.04 -16.65
C GLU A 263 -5.59 -11.64 -16.32
N LYS A 264 -4.75 -11.52 -17.37
CA LYS A 264 -3.38 -11.00 -17.28
C LYS A 264 -3.29 -9.49 -17.34
N SER A 265 -4.38 -8.80 -17.68
CA SER A 265 -4.39 -7.34 -17.70
C SER A 265 -4.09 -6.78 -16.32
N LEU A 266 -3.02 -6.00 -16.22
CA LEU A 266 -2.67 -5.24 -15.01
C LEU A 266 -3.50 -3.96 -14.88
N TRP A 267 -4.38 -3.68 -15.84
CA TRP A 267 -5.02 -2.38 -16.04
C TRP A 267 -6.54 -2.49 -16.00
N LYS A 268 -7.22 -1.39 -15.62
CA LYS A 268 -8.68 -1.30 -15.67
C LYS A 268 -9.07 -0.01 -16.38
N GLY A 269 -9.93 -0.10 -17.40
CA GLY A 269 -10.41 1.09 -18.11
C GLY A 269 -10.89 2.18 -17.14
N LEU A 270 -10.41 3.40 -17.33
CA LEU A 270 -10.83 4.57 -16.57
C LEU A 270 -12.22 5.00 -17.05
N ARG A 271 -13.22 5.03 -16.17
CA ARG A 271 -14.52 5.64 -16.48
C ARG A 271 -14.53 7.11 -16.05
N ILE A 272 -13.88 7.98 -16.82
CA ILE A 272 -13.83 9.42 -16.54
C ILE A 272 -14.97 10.18 -17.24
N ASP A 273 -15.68 9.52 -18.17
CA ASP A 273 -16.91 9.99 -18.83
C ASP A 273 -17.98 10.53 -17.88
N TYR A 274 -17.97 10.10 -16.61
CA TYR A 274 -18.99 10.47 -15.62
C TYR A 274 -18.93 11.94 -15.19
N TYR A 275 -17.76 12.58 -15.19
CA TYR A 275 -17.65 13.97 -14.69
C TYR A 275 -17.98 15.00 -15.76
N GLU A 276 -17.56 14.77 -17.00
CA GLU A 276 -17.77 15.67 -18.13
C GLU A 276 -19.27 15.81 -18.46
N GLN A 277 -20.00 14.69 -18.53
CA GLN A 277 -21.45 14.68 -18.78
C GLN A 277 -22.26 15.36 -17.67
N LYS A 278 -21.72 15.43 -16.46
CA LYS A 278 -22.46 15.90 -15.28
C LYS A 278 -22.12 17.33 -14.88
N PHE A 279 -20.93 17.84 -15.20
CA PHE A 279 -20.43 19.11 -14.67
C PHE A 279 -19.79 20.06 -15.69
N GLY A 280 -19.70 19.71 -16.98
CA GLY A 280 -19.34 20.67 -18.03
C GLY A 280 -17.89 21.19 -17.99
N ALA A 281 -16.97 20.48 -17.34
CA ALA A 281 -15.56 20.82 -17.36
C ALA A 281 -15.01 20.74 -18.80
N PHE A 282 -14.18 21.70 -19.19
CA PHE A 282 -13.52 21.71 -20.49
C PHE A 282 -12.36 20.71 -20.57
N SER A 283 -11.62 20.56 -19.47
CA SER A 283 -10.56 19.56 -19.38
C SER A 283 -10.32 19.13 -17.94
N VAL A 284 -10.05 17.85 -17.76
CA VAL A 284 -9.51 17.25 -16.53
C VAL A 284 -8.18 16.60 -16.89
N SER A 285 -7.09 17.11 -16.32
CA SER A 285 -5.73 16.76 -16.73
C SER A 285 -4.81 16.51 -15.54
N LEU A 286 -3.74 15.77 -15.77
CA LEU A 286 -2.64 15.55 -14.85
C LEU A 286 -1.35 16.14 -15.43
N VAL A 287 -0.80 17.13 -14.74
CA VAL A 287 0.47 17.77 -15.09
C VAL A 287 1.57 17.21 -14.21
N TYR A 288 2.66 16.77 -14.81
CA TYR A 288 3.85 16.30 -14.10
C TYR A 288 4.90 17.40 -14.03
N GLU A 289 5.36 17.77 -12.85
CA GLU A 289 6.45 18.72 -12.63
C GLU A 289 7.78 17.99 -12.62
N VAL A 290 8.54 18.14 -13.72
CA VAL A 290 9.87 17.57 -13.87
C VAL A 290 10.86 18.37 -13.03
N THR A 291 11.63 17.68 -12.20
CA THR A 291 12.64 18.25 -11.32
C THR A 291 14.03 17.71 -11.67
N ALA A 292 15.08 18.37 -11.19
CA ALA A 292 16.46 18.02 -11.56
C ALA A 292 16.95 16.69 -10.91
N ASP A 293 16.31 16.26 -9.83
CA ASP A 293 16.64 15.06 -9.07
C ASP A 293 16.01 13.79 -9.64
N THR A 294 14.91 13.89 -10.38
CA THR A 294 14.18 12.74 -10.92
C THR A 294 14.08 12.84 -12.44
N PRO A 295 14.75 11.95 -13.19
CA PRO A 295 14.66 11.96 -14.64
C PRO A 295 13.25 11.59 -15.11
N PHE A 296 12.70 12.38 -16.02
CA PHE A 296 11.39 12.13 -16.62
C PHE A 296 11.54 11.62 -18.05
N TYR A 297 10.98 10.44 -18.32
CA TYR A 297 10.90 9.87 -19.66
C TYR A 297 9.42 9.77 -20.07
N PRO A 298 8.99 10.39 -21.19
CA PRO A 298 7.59 10.34 -21.62
C PRO A 298 7.05 8.93 -21.85
N GLN A 299 7.92 7.99 -22.24
CA GLN A 299 7.58 6.58 -22.44
C GLN A 299 7.61 5.76 -21.13
N GLY A 300 8.05 6.37 -20.03
CA GLY A 300 8.18 5.74 -18.71
C GLY A 300 9.31 4.71 -18.57
N TYR A 301 10.14 4.52 -19.60
CA TYR A 301 11.34 3.68 -19.56
C TYR A 301 12.47 4.32 -20.38
N VAL A 302 13.69 3.87 -20.13
CA VAL A 302 14.90 4.33 -20.81
C VAL A 302 15.73 3.14 -21.29
N CYS A 303 16.28 3.22 -22.49
CA CYS A 303 17.24 2.23 -22.95
C CYS A 303 18.58 2.44 -22.21
N PRO A 304 19.28 1.36 -21.83
CA PRO A 304 20.65 1.48 -21.31
C PRO A 304 21.50 2.37 -22.21
N ASP A 305 22.36 3.20 -21.62
CA ASP A 305 23.28 4.14 -22.29
C ASP A 305 22.64 5.39 -22.92
N THR A 306 21.34 5.63 -22.72
CA THR A 306 20.71 6.89 -23.15
C THR A 306 21.12 8.03 -22.21
N THR A 307 21.68 9.12 -22.76
CA THR A 307 21.98 10.32 -21.96
C THR A 307 20.70 11.08 -21.65
N TYR A 308 20.47 11.41 -20.38
CA TYR A 308 19.31 12.17 -19.97
C TYR A 308 19.53 13.67 -20.21
N GLU A 309 18.62 14.28 -20.98
CA GLU A 309 18.56 15.74 -21.13
C GLU A 309 17.30 16.27 -20.43
N PRO A 310 17.44 17.09 -19.37
CA PRO A 310 16.29 17.58 -18.63
C PRO A 310 15.48 18.55 -19.49
N PRO A 311 14.13 18.41 -19.52
CA PRO A 311 13.30 19.32 -20.30
C PRO A 311 13.31 20.73 -19.71
N GLN A 312 13.25 21.73 -20.57
CA GLN A 312 13.33 23.14 -20.18
C GLN A 312 12.02 23.90 -20.43
N GLY A 313 11.75 24.89 -19.57
CA GLY A 313 10.62 25.79 -19.71
C GLY A 313 9.27 25.07 -19.66
N ILE A 314 8.46 25.24 -20.71
CA ILE A 314 7.13 24.63 -20.81
C ILE A 314 7.22 23.09 -20.82
N HIS A 315 8.31 22.53 -21.35
CA HIS A 315 8.50 21.08 -21.42
C HIS A 315 8.76 20.43 -20.06
N SER A 316 9.05 21.22 -19.01
CA SER A 316 9.17 20.72 -17.63
C SER A 316 7.82 20.42 -16.97
N PHE A 317 6.70 20.69 -17.66
CA PHE A 317 5.34 20.48 -17.17
C PHE A 317 4.46 19.67 -18.15
N PRO A 318 4.87 18.46 -18.56
CA PRO A 318 4.09 17.67 -19.51
C PRO A 318 2.75 17.22 -18.91
N PHE A 319 1.74 17.11 -19.77
CA PHE A 319 0.50 16.41 -19.46
C PHE A 319 0.74 14.90 -19.57
N ILE A 320 0.67 14.20 -18.44
CA ILE A 320 0.78 12.73 -18.39
C ILE A 320 -0.57 12.03 -18.50
N TYR A 321 -1.65 12.79 -18.28
CA TYR A 321 -3.03 12.40 -18.54
C TYR A 321 -3.84 13.62 -18.94
N SER A 322 -4.76 13.46 -19.89
CA SER A 322 -5.73 14.50 -20.27
C SER A 322 -7.03 13.87 -20.71
N HIS A 323 -8.13 14.47 -20.28
CA HIS A 323 -9.46 14.26 -20.83
C HIS A 323 -10.10 15.62 -21.15
N PRO A 324 -10.60 15.86 -22.37
CA PRO A 324 -10.47 15.01 -23.57
C PRO A 324 -9.02 14.67 -23.93
N LYS A 325 -8.84 13.67 -24.83
CA LYS A 325 -7.52 13.11 -25.18
C LYS A 325 -6.50 14.18 -25.59
N ASP A 326 -6.95 15.23 -26.27
CA ASP A 326 -6.09 16.33 -26.67
C ASP A 326 -5.78 17.25 -25.47
N PRO A 327 -4.52 17.38 -25.05
CA PRO A 327 -4.18 18.21 -23.90
C PRO A 327 -4.42 19.71 -24.17
N PRO A 328 -4.88 20.48 -23.17
CA PRO A 328 -5.22 21.90 -23.31
C PRO A 328 -3.96 22.79 -23.33
N ASN A 329 -3.07 22.59 -24.30
CA ASN A 329 -1.74 23.24 -24.37
C ASN A 329 -1.79 24.77 -24.34
N LYS A 330 -2.86 25.39 -24.84
CA LYS A 330 -3.05 26.86 -24.78
C LYS A 330 -3.18 27.39 -23.35
N HIS A 331 -3.59 26.55 -22.41
CA HIS A 331 -3.75 26.89 -21.00
C HIS A 331 -2.49 26.61 -20.17
N LEU A 332 -1.52 25.88 -20.72
CA LEU A 332 -0.34 25.43 -19.98
C LEU A 332 0.49 26.59 -19.37
N PRO A 333 0.72 27.73 -20.05
CA PRO A 333 1.42 28.87 -19.43
C PRO A 333 0.75 29.38 -18.16
N ASN A 334 -0.59 29.45 -18.15
CA ASN A 334 -1.36 29.87 -16.98
C ASN A 334 -1.28 28.81 -15.87
N ILE A 335 -1.40 27.54 -16.22
CA ILE A 335 -1.27 26.43 -15.26
C ILE A 335 0.10 26.48 -14.58
N ILE A 336 1.18 26.65 -15.34
CA ILE A 336 2.56 26.79 -14.81
C ILE A 336 2.63 27.98 -13.86
N SER A 337 2.11 29.15 -14.28
CA SER A 337 2.09 30.34 -13.44
C SER A 337 1.34 30.12 -12.12
N ILE A 338 0.21 29.40 -12.14
CA ILE A 338 -0.57 29.09 -10.93
C ILE A 338 0.18 28.10 -10.04
N ILE A 339 0.78 27.05 -10.61
CA ILE A 339 1.57 26.06 -9.86
C ILE A 339 2.74 26.75 -9.14
N GLN A 340 3.47 27.61 -9.83
CA GLN A 340 4.61 28.33 -9.27
C GLN A 340 4.16 29.37 -8.23
N GLY A 341 3.13 30.16 -8.53
CA GLY A 341 2.61 31.19 -7.62
C GLY A 341 1.93 30.62 -6.37
N SER A 342 1.34 29.43 -6.47
CA SER A 342 0.61 28.77 -5.37
C SER A 342 1.36 27.59 -4.77
N LYS A 343 2.68 27.48 -4.99
CA LYS A 343 3.49 26.32 -4.57
C LYS A 343 3.35 25.98 -3.08
N HIS A 344 3.41 26.98 -2.21
CA HIS A 344 3.23 26.80 -0.76
C HIS A 344 1.88 26.17 -0.41
N LYS A 345 0.81 26.58 -1.10
CA LYS A 345 -0.55 26.07 -0.89
C LYS A 345 -0.73 24.68 -1.49
N LEU A 346 -0.20 24.43 -2.68
CA LEU A 346 -0.25 23.12 -3.33
C LEU A 346 0.55 22.06 -2.55
N ASN A 347 1.63 22.47 -1.89
CA ASN A 347 2.46 21.57 -1.09
C ASN A 347 1.94 21.38 0.35
N ASP A 348 0.94 22.15 0.79
CA ASP A 348 0.25 21.92 2.06
C ASP A 348 -0.96 21.00 1.83
N PRO A 349 -0.94 19.76 2.32
CA PRO A 349 -2.03 18.82 2.14
C PRO A 349 -3.35 19.26 2.78
N LYS A 350 -3.30 20.16 3.76
CA LYS A 350 -4.46 20.67 4.48
C LYS A 350 -5.10 21.89 3.80
N ALA A 351 -4.40 22.53 2.87
CA ALA A 351 -4.88 23.76 2.24
C ALA A 351 -5.99 23.55 1.20
N GLY A 352 -6.22 22.29 0.79
CA GLY A 352 -7.21 21.90 -0.20
C GLY A 352 -6.93 22.49 -1.59
N PRO A 353 -7.90 22.40 -2.52
CA PRO A 353 -7.70 22.88 -3.87
C PRO A 353 -7.43 24.38 -3.99
N VAL A 354 -6.60 24.73 -4.96
CA VAL A 354 -6.38 26.09 -5.45
C VAL A 354 -7.44 26.41 -6.51
N HIS A 355 -8.03 27.60 -6.43
CA HIS A 355 -8.98 28.12 -7.41
C HIS A 355 -8.42 29.43 -7.97
N PHE A 356 -8.48 29.60 -9.28
CA PHE A 356 -8.02 30.79 -9.97
C PHE A 356 -8.91 31.08 -11.18
N PHE A 357 -9.31 32.33 -11.38
CA PHE A 357 -10.03 32.78 -12.57
C PHE A 357 -9.16 33.78 -13.33
N ASP A 358 -8.91 33.49 -14.61
CA ASP A 358 -8.23 34.41 -15.52
C ASP A 358 -9.26 35.20 -16.32
N SER A 359 -9.39 36.50 -16.03
CA SER A 359 -10.31 37.39 -16.74
C SER A 359 -9.89 37.69 -18.19
N THR A 360 -8.62 37.49 -18.54
CA THR A 360 -8.08 37.77 -19.87
C THR A 360 -8.52 36.71 -20.87
N ILE A 361 -8.46 35.46 -20.46
CA ILE A 361 -8.84 34.30 -21.29
C ILE A 361 -10.28 33.84 -20.99
N GLY A 362 -10.85 34.28 -19.86
CA GLY A 362 -12.21 33.93 -19.46
C GLY A 362 -12.33 32.49 -18.98
N SER A 363 -11.30 31.97 -18.30
CA SER A 363 -11.26 30.57 -17.86
C SER A 363 -10.99 30.43 -16.37
N THR A 364 -11.61 29.43 -15.76
CA THR A 364 -11.40 29.07 -14.35
C THR A 364 -10.58 27.79 -14.23
N TYR A 365 -9.67 27.76 -13.26
CA TYR A 365 -8.77 26.64 -12.97
C TYR A 365 -8.94 26.18 -11.54
N TYR A 366 -9.02 24.86 -11.35
CA TYR A 366 -8.92 24.21 -10.05
C TYR A 366 -7.72 23.27 -10.05
N LEU A 367 -6.82 23.42 -9.07
CA LEU A 367 -5.60 22.64 -8.99
C LEU A 367 -5.42 22.02 -7.61
N MET A 368 -4.94 20.79 -7.56
CA MET A 368 -4.53 20.15 -6.32
C MET A 368 -3.40 19.16 -6.58
N ARG A 369 -2.34 19.22 -5.78
CA ARG A 369 -1.18 18.34 -5.91
C ARG A 369 -1.51 16.94 -5.40
N ILE A 370 -1.21 15.91 -6.18
CA ILE A 370 -1.40 14.51 -5.77
C ILE A 370 -0.20 14.06 -4.93
N ASP A 371 1.01 14.23 -5.46
CA ASP A 371 2.27 13.84 -4.83
C ASP A 371 3.40 14.81 -5.22
N LYS A 372 4.67 14.42 -4.99
CA LYS A 372 5.85 15.26 -5.24
C LYS A 372 5.86 15.89 -6.62
N HIS A 373 5.43 15.18 -7.67
CA HIS A 373 5.54 15.64 -9.05
C HIS A 373 4.20 15.92 -9.72
N ALA A 374 3.13 15.22 -9.35
CA ALA A 374 1.88 15.27 -10.10
C ALA A 374 0.87 16.27 -9.53
N VAL A 375 0.30 17.13 -10.39
CA VAL A 375 -0.76 18.09 -10.07
C VAL A 375 -1.98 17.83 -10.94
N MET A 376 -3.12 17.60 -10.29
CA MET A 376 -4.40 17.47 -10.99
C MET A 376 -4.98 18.85 -11.28
N VAL A 377 -5.48 19.04 -12.50
CA VAL A 377 -5.99 20.32 -13.01
C VAL A 377 -7.36 20.12 -13.64
N ILE A 378 -8.32 20.96 -13.27
CA ILE A 378 -9.65 21.05 -13.90
C ILE A 378 -9.80 22.45 -14.49
N ILE A 379 -10.21 22.53 -15.76
CA ILE A 379 -10.38 23.78 -16.51
C ILE A 379 -11.85 23.94 -16.89
N TYR A 380 -12.35 25.16 -16.73
CA TYR A 380 -13.67 25.61 -17.16
C TYR A 380 -13.52 26.83 -18.09
N LEU A 381 -14.34 26.91 -19.15
CA LEU A 381 -14.33 28.02 -20.10
C LEU A 381 -15.31 29.16 -19.74
N ASP A 382 -15.71 29.20 -18.48
CA ASP A 382 -16.60 30.20 -17.92
C ASP A 382 -16.09 30.71 -16.57
N LYS A 383 -16.73 31.79 -16.11
CA LYS A 383 -16.34 32.50 -14.90
C LYS A 383 -17.01 31.88 -13.68
N HIS A 384 -16.22 31.26 -12.82
CA HIS A 384 -16.69 30.89 -11.48
C HIS A 384 -16.27 31.97 -10.49
N SER A 385 -17.21 32.86 -10.16
CA SER A 385 -16.98 33.96 -9.22
C SER A 385 -16.64 33.49 -7.80
N HIS A 386 -17.06 32.26 -7.46
CA HIS A 386 -16.77 31.61 -6.19
C HIS A 386 -16.27 30.18 -6.45
N ARG A 387 -15.66 29.59 -5.43
CA ARG A 387 -15.27 28.17 -5.47
C ARG A 387 -16.53 27.31 -5.55
N GLU A 388 -16.63 26.49 -6.58
CA GLU A 388 -17.74 25.57 -6.72
C GLU A 388 -17.60 24.38 -5.76
N PRO A 389 -18.55 24.16 -4.83
CA PRO A 389 -18.42 23.10 -3.83
C PRO A 389 -18.24 21.72 -4.44
N THR A 390 -18.99 21.39 -5.49
CA THR A 390 -18.94 20.07 -6.14
C THR A 390 -17.59 19.79 -6.79
N THR A 391 -17.00 20.79 -7.42
CA THR A 391 -15.67 20.71 -8.05
C THR A 391 -14.58 20.55 -7.00
N MET A 392 -14.68 21.31 -5.90
CA MET A 392 -13.77 21.21 -4.77
C MET A 392 -13.83 19.82 -4.10
N GLU A 393 -15.04 19.31 -3.86
CA GLU A 393 -15.29 17.99 -3.28
C GLU A 393 -14.76 16.89 -4.19
N PHE A 394 -15.10 16.93 -5.48
CA PHE A 394 -14.61 15.98 -6.47
C PHE A 394 -13.08 15.92 -6.49
N LEU A 395 -12.43 17.08 -6.65
CA LEU A 395 -10.97 17.18 -6.73
C LEU A 395 -10.31 16.69 -5.43
N THR A 396 -10.90 17.00 -4.28
CA THR A 396 -10.40 16.49 -2.98
C THR A 396 -10.53 14.97 -2.89
N ASN A 397 -11.66 14.41 -3.30
CA ASN A 397 -11.92 12.97 -3.23
C ASN A 397 -10.97 12.17 -4.14
N ILE A 398 -10.82 12.60 -5.39
CA ILE A 398 -9.96 11.90 -6.35
C ILE A 398 -8.48 12.01 -5.96
N VAL A 399 -8.02 13.18 -5.51
CA VAL A 399 -6.63 13.36 -5.06
C VAL A 399 -6.36 12.53 -3.80
N THR A 400 -7.29 12.50 -2.85
CA THR A 400 -7.16 11.68 -1.63
C THR A 400 -7.12 10.18 -1.98
N SER A 401 -7.94 9.75 -2.93
CA SER A 401 -7.92 8.37 -3.44
C SER A 401 -6.58 8.04 -4.11
N LEU A 402 -6.05 8.92 -4.97
CA LEU A 402 -4.75 8.71 -5.65
C LEU A 402 -3.56 8.77 -4.71
N ARG A 403 -3.65 9.53 -3.62
CA ARG A 403 -2.68 9.47 -2.50
C ARG A 403 -2.78 8.14 -1.76
N GLY A 404 -3.95 7.50 -1.74
CA GLY A 404 -4.18 6.28 -0.97
C GLY A 404 -4.03 6.48 0.53
N SER A 405 -4.14 7.73 1.02
CA SER A 405 -3.94 8.06 2.44
C SER A 405 -4.89 7.29 3.34
N THR A 406 -6.16 7.13 2.93
CA THR A 406 -7.15 6.35 3.67
C THR A 406 -6.77 4.87 3.78
N VAL A 407 -6.26 4.28 2.70
CA VAL A 407 -5.81 2.88 2.71
C VAL A 407 -4.58 2.74 3.62
N ILE A 408 -3.66 3.70 3.61
CA ILE A 408 -2.47 3.66 4.48
C ILE A 408 -2.87 3.89 5.95
N GLU A 409 -3.84 4.74 6.24
CA GLU A 409 -4.35 4.96 7.61
C GLU A 409 -4.98 3.70 8.21
N GLU A 410 -5.66 2.87 7.39
CA GLU A 410 -6.20 1.59 7.84
C GLU A 410 -5.13 0.66 8.44
N LEU A 411 -3.87 0.79 8.02
CA LEU A 411 -2.74 0.01 8.53
C LEU A 411 -2.58 0.13 10.05
N ILE A 412 -2.72 1.34 10.59
CA ILE A 412 -2.54 1.61 12.03
C ILE A 412 -3.75 1.16 12.85
N THR A 413 -4.91 0.99 12.21
CA THR A 413 -6.12 0.47 12.89
C THR A 413 -6.17 -1.06 12.93
N ILE A 414 -5.24 -1.72 12.21
CA ILE A 414 -5.15 -3.17 12.08
C ILE A 414 -4.18 -3.78 13.10
N ASP A 415 -3.11 -3.04 13.43
CA ASP A 415 -2.27 -3.26 14.61
C ASP A 415 -2.86 -2.57 15.85
#